data_AF-A0AAD7R4J8-F1
#
_entry.id   AF-A0AAD7R4J8-F1
#
_cell.length_a   1.000
_cell.length_b   1.000
_cell.length_c   1.000
_cell.angle_alpha   90.00
_cell.angle_beta   90.00
_cell.angle_gamma   90.00
#
_symmetry.space_group_name_H-M   'P 1'
#
loop_
_entity.id
_entity.type
_entity.pdbx_description
1 polymer ?
#
loop_
_entity_poly.entity_id
_entity_poly.type
_entity_poly.pdbx_seq_one_letter_code
_entity_poly.pdbx_strand_id
1 'polypeptide(L)'
;GGQVRLAASRECVSPSRYLCNVTCGSHGGQLNVELGICHCERYVAVEELCNASCLSALPRVSAGTSRDGRLVLRVRHREESDVWSRTVVDILGPDVHVKTIGSVHFVQFDSNGVFGWILTNQTLIDTFLSAQPIIFPERESRSRAVSSDVNELSNPRPIPRIPNPIACLAPNDMLLFQLTINYTDRHLSHFPVYQKDHLFSSNPGWDFGAFRQLEHLIKHSQYNSSKFAHVFSETGKYVFLDNAVPDWSLIVVVSEHGTECDPAAAIFQPTSPAQLVRHGVLKQPRLNLLPNWGAIAGALGLLVLLVVVLITTALVLKPNRAGLNIQWRQKPKWRSLGEPSIPPVYVYARDSMDVCDALGHRGVGEGAEAEEPAICKGVDHRPFISSFMPRISH
;
A
#
# COMPACT_ATOMS: atom_id res chain seq x y z
N GLY A 1 -5.48 8.46 27.61
CA GLY A 1 -5.70 7.06 27.21
C GLY A 1 -4.55 6.62 26.34
N GLY A 2 -4.11 5.37 26.44
CA GLY A 2 -3.01 4.85 25.62
C GLY A 2 -3.40 4.69 24.15
N GLN A 3 -2.46 4.94 23.25
CA GLN A 3 -2.58 4.58 21.83
C GLN A 3 -2.00 3.19 21.59
N VAL A 4 -2.55 2.47 20.62
CA VAL A 4 -2.08 1.14 20.18
C VAL A 4 -1.59 1.23 18.76
N ARG A 5 -0.43 0.61 18.51
CA ARG A 5 0.13 0.49 17.17
C ARG A 5 -0.54 -0.66 16.41
N LEU A 6 -1.17 -0.33 15.27
CA LEU A 6 -1.76 -1.31 14.35
C LEU A 6 -0.69 -2.20 13.71
N ALA A 7 -1.02 -3.46 13.44
CA ALA A 7 -0.11 -4.41 12.83
C ALA A 7 0.08 -4.18 11.32
N ALA A 8 -0.96 -3.71 10.63
CA ALA A 8 -0.99 -3.51 9.18
C ALA A 8 -0.37 -2.18 8.73
N SER A 9 -0.88 -1.04 9.22
CA SER A 9 -0.40 0.30 8.83
C SER A 9 0.77 0.82 9.69
N ARG A 10 1.06 0.17 10.83
CA ARG A 10 2.00 0.64 11.87
C ARG A 10 1.64 1.97 12.53
N GLU A 11 0.45 2.52 12.29
CA GLU A 11 -0.03 3.77 12.89
C GLU A 11 -0.51 3.57 14.33
N CYS A 12 -0.51 4.66 15.11
CA CYS A 12 -0.96 4.67 16.50
C CYS A 12 -2.39 5.20 16.61
N VAL A 13 -3.34 4.33 16.98
CA VAL A 13 -4.77 4.66 17.09
C VAL A 13 -5.26 4.57 18.54
N SER A 14 -6.37 5.23 18.86
CA SER A 14 -7.07 5.04 20.14
C SER A 14 -7.94 3.78 20.06
N PRO A 15 -7.74 2.74 20.90
CA PRO A 15 -8.51 1.49 20.82
C PRO A 15 -10.02 1.70 20.88
N SER A 16 -10.47 2.63 21.71
CA SER A 16 -11.88 3.00 21.88
C SER A 16 -12.52 3.77 20.72
N ARG A 17 -11.73 4.15 19.69
CA ARG A 17 -12.22 4.85 18.49
C ARG A 17 -11.97 4.06 17.20
N TYR A 18 -11.28 2.93 17.27
CA TYR A 18 -11.02 2.08 16.10
C TYR A 18 -12.22 1.17 15.86
N LEU A 19 -12.75 1.17 14.64
CA LEU A 19 -13.94 0.40 14.28
C LEU A 19 -13.54 -0.89 13.55
N CYS A 20 -13.88 -2.04 14.12
CA CYS A 20 -13.53 -3.35 13.57
C CYS A 20 -14.57 -3.93 12.60
N ASN A 21 -15.56 -3.14 12.19
CA ASN A 21 -16.71 -3.63 11.41
C ASN A 21 -16.32 -4.15 10.02
N VAL A 22 -15.25 -3.65 9.40
CA VAL A 22 -14.79 -4.12 8.08
C VAL A 22 -14.18 -5.52 8.16
N THR A 23 -13.38 -5.79 9.20
CA THR A 23 -12.75 -7.11 9.43
C THR A 23 -13.72 -8.13 10.03
N CYS A 24 -14.63 -7.70 10.91
CA CYS A 24 -15.50 -8.57 11.71
C CYS A 24 -16.97 -8.62 11.25
N GLY A 25 -17.34 -7.85 10.23
CA GLY A 25 -18.70 -7.75 9.72
C GLY A 25 -19.69 -7.16 10.73
N SER A 26 -20.97 -7.55 10.59
CA SER A 26 -22.09 -7.04 11.39
C SER A 26 -22.01 -7.36 12.89
N HIS A 27 -21.26 -8.38 13.29
CA HIS A 27 -21.04 -8.73 14.70
C HIS A 27 -20.05 -7.78 15.40
N GLY A 28 -19.24 -7.04 14.65
CA GLY A 28 -18.25 -6.13 15.20
C GLY A 28 -17.13 -6.83 15.98
N GLY A 29 -16.34 -6.01 16.67
CA GLY A 29 -15.17 -6.46 17.42
C GLY A 29 -14.45 -5.29 18.06
N GLN A 30 -13.39 -5.61 18.80
CA GLN A 30 -12.59 -4.65 19.56
C GLN A 30 -11.12 -4.74 19.15
N LEU A 31 -10.39 -3.62 19.15
CA LEU A 31 -8.96 -3.64 18.83
C LEU A 31 -8.17 -4.34 19.93
N ASN A 32 -7.54 -5.47 19.62
CA ASN A 32 -6.62 -6.16 20.52
C ASN A 32 -5.35 -5.31 20.70
N VAL A 33 -5.11 -4.85 21.93
CA VAL A 33 -4.05 -3.90 22.26
C VAL A 33 -2.63 -4.48 22.10
N GLU A 34 -2.50 -5.78 22.34
CA GLU A 34 -1.23 -6.50 22.27
C GLU A 34 -0.86 -6.73 20.80
N LEU A 35 -1.71 -7.44 20.06
CA LEU A 35 -1.47 -7.82 18.66
C LEU A 35 -1.61 -6.65 17.67
N GLY A 36 -2.40 -5.62 17.98
CA GLY A 36 -2.65 -4.49 17.08
C GLY A 36 -3.56 -4.82 15.89
N ILE A 37 -4.52 -5.74 16.09
CA ILE A 37 -5.51 -6.18 15.09
C ILE A 37 -6.90 -6.26 15.74
N CYS A 38 -7.94 -6.39 14.92
CA CYS A 38 -9.30 -6.61 15.41
C CYS A 38 -9.49 -8.00 16.00
N HIS A 39 -10.03 -8.04 17.22
CA HIS A 39 -10.60 -9.23 17.83
C HIS A 39 -12.11 -9.20 17.62
N CYS A 40 -12.64 -10.14 16.84
CA CYS A 40 -14.05 -10.20 16.50
C CYS A 40 -14.85 -10.93 17.58
N GLU A 41 -16.09 -10.48 17.84
CA GLU A 41 -17.00 -11.13 18.79
C GLU A 41 -17.42 -12.54 18.31
N ARG A 42 -17.37 -12.78 17.00
CA ARG A 42 -17.59 -14.10 16.38
C ARG A 42 -16.57 -14.38 15.28
N TYR A 43 -16.08 -15.61 15.25
CA TYR A 43 -15.29 -16.18 14.16
C TYR A 43 -16.04 -17.36 13.54
N VAL A 44 -15.80 -17.64 12.26
CA VAL A 44 -16.26 -18.88 11.62
C VAL A 44 -15.29 -20.00 12.00
N ALA A 45 -15.77 -20.98 12.75
CA ALA A 45 -14.96 -22.12 13.16
C ALA A 45 -14.85 -23.14 12.02
N VAL A 46 -13.77 -23.93 12.00
CA VAL A 46 -13.58 -24.98 10.97
C VAL A 46 -14.64 -26.05 11.12
N GLU A 47 -14.97 -26.41 12.36
CA GLU A 47 -15.89 -27.47 12.75
C GLU A 47 -17.34 -27.14 12.36
N GLU A 48 -17.69 -25.85 12.24
CA GLU A 48 -18.98 -25.38 11.71
C GLU A 48 -19.10 -25.64 10.19
N LEU A 49 -17.98 -25.72 9.46
CA LEU A 49 -17.93 -25.92 8.01
C LEU A 49 -17.62 -27.36 7.60
N CYS A 50 -16.74 -28.03 8.33
CA CYS A 50 -16.21 -29.36 8.05
C CYS A 50 -15.71 -29.99 9.36
N ASN A 51 -16.49 -30.94 9.90
CA ASN A 51 -16.14 -31.65 11.14
C ASN A 51 -14.94 -32.60 10.96
N ALA A 52 -14.45 -33.21 12.05
CA ALA A 52 -13.29 -34.12 12.01
C ALA A 52 -13.41 -35.26 10.98
N SER A 53 -14.60 -35.84 10.81
CA SER A 53 -14.87 -36.85 9.78
C SER A 53 -14.67 -36.28 8.37
N CYS A 54 -15.26 -35.12 8.10
CA CYS A 54 -15.09 -34.37 6.85
C CYS A 54 -13.61 -34.01 6.58
N LEU A 55 -12.88 -33.51 7.59
CA LEU A 55 -11.45 -33.20 7.48
C LEU A 55 -10.62 -34.44 7.11
N SER A 56 -10.91 -35.59 7.72
CA SER A 56 -10.21 -36.85 7.46
C SER A 56 -10.45 -37.44 6.06
N ALA A 57 -11.53 -36.99 5.40
CA ALA A 57 -11.98 -37.40 4.07
C ALA A 57 -11.65 -36.38 2.96
N LEU A 58 -11.04 -35.23 3.29
CA LEU A 58 -10.73 -34.21 2.29
C LEU A 58 -9.87 -34.76 1.14
N PRO A 59 -10.22 -34.44 -0.13
CA PRO A 59 -9.40 -34.82 -1.28
C PRO A 59 -8.05 -34.10 -1.25
N ARG A 60 -6.98 -34.83 -1.59
CA ARG A 60 -5.65 -34.24 -1.75
C ARG A 60 -5.54 -33.66 -3.17
N VAL A 61 -5.25 -32.37 -3.26
CA VAL A 61 -4.97 -31.68 -4.52
C VAL A 61 -3.47 -31.48 -4.65
N SER A 62 -2.91 -31.90 -5.78
CA SER A 62 -1.51 -31.68 -6.16
C SER A 62 -1.46 -31.01 -7.52
N ALA A 63 -0.34 -30.36 -7.86
CA ALA A 63 -0.14 -29.76 -9.18
C ALA A 63 1.04 -30.40 -9.91
N GLY A 64 1.02 -30.29 -11.24
CA GLY A 64 2.20 -30.42 -12.07
C GLY A 64 1.98 -29.80 -13.44
N THR A 65 3.04 -29.75 -14.23
CA THR A 65 3.01 -29.09 -15.55
C THR A 65 2.73 -30.11 -16.65
N SER A 66 1.87 -29.76 -17.61
CA SER A 66 1.69 -30.52 -18.87
C SER A 66 2.93 -30.39 -19.76
N ARG A 67 3.02 -31.21 -20.80
CA ARG A 67 4.04 -31.07 -21.86
C ARG A 67 4.00 -29.71 -22.54
N ASP A 68 2.82 -29.09 -22.58
CA ASP A 68 2.57 -27.77 -23.20
C ASP A 68 2.84 -26.59 -22.23
N GLY A 69 3.50 -26.83 -21.09
CA GLY A 69 3.78 -25.81 -20.08
C GLY A 69 2.59 -25.38 -19.21
N ARG A 70 1.38 -25.91 -19.46
CA ARG A 70 0.15 -25.56 -18.74
C ARG A 70 0.09 -26.24 -17.36
N LEU A 71 -0.42 -25.53 -16.35
CA LEU A 71 -0.66 -26.08 -15.02
C LEU A 71 -1.82 -27.09 -15.04
N VAL A 72 -1.61 -28.27 -14.47
CA VAL A 72 -2.61 -29.33 -14.34
C VAL A 72 -2.72 -29.73 -12.86
N LEU A 73 -3.93 -29.60 -12.32
CA LEU A 73 -4.27 -30.09 -10.99
C LEU A 73 -4.63 -31.57 -11.07
N ARG A 74 -4.18 -32.34 -10.08
CA ARG A 74 -4.54 -33.75 -9.88
C ARG A 74 -5.17 -33.88 -8.51
N VAL A 75 -6.43 -34.32 -8.47
CA VAL A 75 -7.23 -34.48 -7.27
C VAL A 75 -7.37 -35.98 -7.01
N ARG A 76 -7.00 -36.38 -5.79
CA ARG A 76 -7.10 -37.77 -5.33
C ARG A 76 -7.98 -37.81 -4.08
N HIS A 77 -9.12 -38.49 -4.19
CA HIS A 77 -9.92 -38.84 -3.02
C HIS A 77 -9.22 -39.96 -2.23
N ARG A 78 -9.45 -40.05 -0.92
CA ARG A 78 -8.70 -40.99 -0.07
C ARG A 78 -9.16 -42.44 -0.23
N GLU A 79 -10.43 -42.63 -0.54
CA GLU A 79 -11.09 -43.95 -0.62
C GLU A 79 -11.12 -44.52 -2.05
N GLU A 80 -10.87 -43.69 -3.06
CA GLU A 80 -11.06 -44.05 -4.46
C GLU A 80 -9.71 -44.06 -5.20
N SER A 81 -9.48 -45.08 -6.04
CA SER A 81 -8.21 -45.15 -6.78
C SER A 81 -8.13 -44.16 -7.94
N ASP A 82 -9.27 -43.62 -8.38
CA ASP A 82 -9.33 -42.69 -9.50
C ASP A 82 -8.63 -41.36 -9.17
N VAL A 83 -8.03 -40.77 -10.20
CA VAL A 83 -7.28 -39.51 -10.09
C VAL A 83 -7.80 -38.56 -11.14
N TRP A 84 -8.76 -37.74 -10.73
CA TRP A 84 -9.31 -36.69 -11.58
C TRP A 84 -8.23 -35.63 -11.86
N SER A 85 -8.06 -35.27 -13.13
CA SER A 85 -7.08 -34.27 -13.56
C SER A 85 -7.74 -33.13 -14.34
N ARG A 86 -7.35 -31.89 -14.02
CA ARG A 86 -7.95 -30.68 -14.60
C ARG A 86 -6.88 -29.65 -14.95
N THR A 87 -6.81 -29.29 -16.22
CA THR A 87 -5.94 -28.21 -16.70
C THR A 87 -6.49 -26.87 -16.24
N VAL A 88 -5.65 -26.05 -15.60
CA VAL A 88 -6.01 -24.67 -15.26
C VAL A 88 -5.80 -23.79 -16.48
N VAL A 89 -6.80 -22.95 -16.76
CA VAL A 89 -6.79 -21.97 -17.85
C VAL A 89 -6.77 -20.56 -17.28
N ASP A 90 -6.16 -19.64 -18.03
CA ASP A 90 -6.12 -18.20 -17.73
C ASP A 90 -5.58 -17.90 -16.32
N ILE A 91 -4.35 -18.36 -16.09
CA ILE A 91 -3.61 -18.23 -14.83
C ILE A 91 -2.26 -17.57 -15.05
N LEU A 92 -1.89 -16.65 -14.16
CA LEU A 92 -0.54 -16.13 -14.03
C LEU A 92 0.26 -16.96 -13.02
N GLY A 93 1.46 -17.40 -13.39
CA GLY A 93 2.29 -18.28 -12.56
C GLY A 93 1.88 -19.77 -12.61
N PRO A 94 2.55 -20.65 -11.85
CA PRO A 94 3.69 -20.36 -10.96
C PRO A 94 4.96 -19.94 -11.71
N ASP A 95 5.98 -19.51 -10.98
CA ASP A 95 7.28 -19.14 -11.56
C ASP A 95 7.93 -20.34 -12.29
N VAL A 96 8.50 -20.09 -13.47
CA VAL A 96 9.13 -21.08 -14.35
C VAL A 96 10.29 -21.83 -13.65
N HIS A 97 10.90 -21.23 -12.63
CA HIS A 97 11.98 -21.85 -11.85
C HIS A 97 11.49 -22.85 -10.80
N VAL A 98 10.17 -22.95 -10.54
CA VAL A 98 9.61 -23.91 -9.57
C VAL A 98 9.64 -25.32 -10.13
N LYS A 99 10.49 -26.17 -9.55
CA LYS A 99 10.67 -27.59 -9.96
C LYS A 99 9.79 -28.57 -9.18
N THR A 100 9.37 -28.20 -7.97
CA THR A 100 8.64 -29.04 -7.03
C THR A 100 7.43 -28.29 -6.53
N ILE A 101 6.25 -28.90 -6.65
CA ILE A 101 4.99 -28.36 -6.13
C ILE A 101 4.39 -29.42 -5.21
N GLY A 102 4.07 -29.02 -3.99
CA GLY A 102 3.45 -29.85 -2.96
C GLY A 102 1.92 -29.90 -3.10
N SER A 103 1.24 -29.74 -1.98
CA SER A 103 -0.22 -29.64 -1.92
C SER A 103 -0.70 -28.30 -2.48
N VAL A 104 -1.91 -28.28 -3.02
CA VAL A 104 -2.52 -27.07 -3.58
C VAL A 104 -3.71 -26.65 -2.73
N HIS A 105 -3.68 -25.41 -2.25
CA HIS A 105 -4.74 -24.80 -1.46
C HIS A 105 -5.28 -23.55 -2.16
N PHE A 106 -6.52 -23.19 -1.84
CA PHE A 106 -7.33 -22.31 -2.66
C PHE A 106 -7.77 -21.10 -1.83
N VAL A 107 -7.43 -19.91 -2.30
CA VAL A 107 -7.78 -18.64 -1.65
C VAL A 107 -8.51 -17.76 -2.66
N GLN A 108 -9.52 -17.02 -2.19
CA GLN A 108 -10.31 -16.10 -2.99
C GLN A 108 -10.18 -14.68 -2.42
N PHE A 109 -9.87 -13.72 -3.29
CA PHE A 109 -9.92 -12.28 -3.04
C PHE A 109 -11.13 -11.73 -3.81
N ASP A 110 -12.19 -11.38 -3.10
CA ASP A 110 -13.50 -11.03 -3.67
C ASP A 110 -14.08 -9.76 -3.02
N SER A 111 -15.08 -9.16 -3.64
CA SER A 111 -15.75 -7.93 -3.14
C SER A 111 -16.49 -8.11 -1.81
N ASN A 112 -16.56 -9.34 -1.29
CA ASN A 112 -17.17 -9.69 -0.02
C ASN A 112 -16.14 -10.06 1.07
N GLY A 113 -14.85 -10.13 0.74
CA GLY A 113 -13.81 -10.57 1.67
C GLY A 113 -12.69 -11.39 1.03
N VAL A 114 -11.67 -11.65 1.85
CA VAL A 114 -10.62 -12.65 1.57
C VAL A 114 -11.00 -13.97 2.25
N PHE A 115 -11.03 -15.06 1.48
CA PHE A 115 -11.53 -16.36 1.95
C PHE A 115 -10.59 -17.53 1.63
N GLY A 116 -10.29 -18.37 2.62
CA GLY A 116 -9.62 -19.65 2.42
C GLY A 116 -10.64 -20.77 2.23
N TRP A 117 -10.55 -21.54 1.14
CA TRP A 117 -11.55 -22.57 0.80
C TRP A 117 -11.21 -23.94 1.40
N ILE A 118 -12.20 -24.58 2.03
CA ILE A 118 -12.14 -25.99 2.45
C ILE A 118 -12.82 -26.84 1.36
N LEU A 119 -12.03 -27.43 0.48
CA LEU A 119 -12.53 -28.19 -0.67
C LEU A 119 -13.06 -29.57 -0.26
N THR A 120 -14.31 -29.64 0.17
CA THR A 120 -14.94 -30.90 0.59
C THR A 120 -15.28 -31.85 -0.57
N ASN A 121 -15.50 -31.33 -1.78
CA ASN A 121 -15.94 -32.09 -2.96
C ASN A 121 -15.28 -31.60 -4.25
N GLN A 122 -15.17 -32.48 -5.25
CA GLN A 122 -14.65 -32.14 -6.59
C GLN A 122 -15.44 -31.00 -7.27
N THR A 123 -16.77 -30.93 -7.05
CA THR A 123 -17.63 -29.89 -7.61
C THR A 123 -17.27 -28.47 -7.14
N LEU A 124 -16.71 -28.31 -5.93
CA LEU A 124 -16.21 -27.03 -5.44
C LEU A 124 -14.92 -26.61 -6.17
N ILE A 125 -14.09 -27.57 -6.56
CA ILE A 125 -12.88 -27.35 -7.35
C ILE A 125 -13.28 -26.88 -8.75
N ASP A 126 -14.23 -27.55 -9.41
CA ASP A 126 -14.75 -27.09 -10.70
C ASP A 126 -15.44 -25.72 -10.58
N THR A 127 -16.19 -25.45 -9.51
CA THR A 127 -16.81 -24.13 -9.27
C THR A 127 -15.75 -23.03 -9.17
N PHE A 128 -14.67 -23.27 -8.42
CA PHE A 128 -13.54 -22.33 -8.33
C PHE A 128 -12.84 -22.14 -9.69
N LEU A 129 -12.57 -23.23 -10.41
CA LEU A 129 -11.85 -23.19 -11.68
C LEU A 129 -12.67 -22.63 -12.85
N SER A 130 -14.00 -22.74 -12.79
CA SER A 130 -14.93 -22.22 -13.80
C SER A 130 -15.42 -20.79 -13.52
N ALA A 131 -15.02 -20.19 -12.40
CA ALA A 131 -15.55 -18.94 -11.85
C ALA A 131 -15.66 -17.78 -12.85
N GLN A 132 -16.81 -17.70 -13.51
CA GLN A 132 -17.48 -16.47 -13.86
C GLN A 132 -17.92 -15.76 -12.55
N PRO A 133 -18.05 -14.42 -12.52
CA PRO A 133 -18.34 -13.68 -11.29
C PRO A 133 -19.65 -14.16 -10.64
N ILE A 134 -19.58 -14.47 -9.35
CA ILE A 134 -20.74 -14.90 -8.56
C ILE A 134 -21.60 -13.67 -8.29
N ILE A 135 -22.80 -13.62 -8.88
CA ILE A 135 -23.80 -12.61 -8.52
C ILE A 135 -24.43 -13.03 -7.19
N PHE A 136 -24.21 -12.24 -6.14
CA PHE A 136 -24.84 -12.44 -4.85
C PHE A 136 -26.25 -11.81 -4.85
N PRO A 137 -27.33 -12.57 -4.60
CA PRO A 137 -28.64 -11.97 -4.34
C PRO A 137 -28.64 -11.36 -2.94
N GLU A 138 -28.49 -10.04 -2.89
CA GLU A 138 -28.64 -9.27 -1.65
C GLU A 138 -30.08 -9.41 -1.12
N ARG A 139 -30.21 -9.77 0.17
CA ARG A 139 -31.47 -10.24 0.74
C ARG A 139 -32.34 -9.07 1.21
N GLU A 140 -32.82 -8.24 0.28
CA GLU A 140 -33.81 -7.20 0.60
C GLU A 140 -35.11 -7.83 1.13
N SER A 141 -35.37 -7.62 2.41
CA SER A 141 -36.54 -8.13 3.09
C SER A 141 -37.77 -7.25 2.85
N ARG A 142 -38.61 -7.57 1.84
CA ARG A 142 -40.01 -7.11 1.81
C ARG A 142 -40.99 -8.22 1.45
N SER A 143 -41.92 -8.46 2.37
CA SER A 143 -43.01 -9.42 2.28
C SER A 143 -44.06 -9.02 1.24
N ARG A 144 -44.55 -10.00 0.47
CA ARG A 144 -45.99 -10.32 0.34
C ARG A 144 -46.16 -11.73 -0.22
N ALA A 145 -47.11 -12.48 0.32
CA ALA A 145 -47.34 -13.88 0.00
C ALA A 145 -48.32 -14.07 -1.17
N VAL A 146 -48.02 -15.04 -2.04
CA VAL A 146 -49.02 -15.90 -2.69
C VAL A 146 -48.44 -17.32 -2.70
N SER A 147 -49.24 -18.29 -2.25
CA SER A 147 -48.89 -19.71 -2.12
C SER A 147 -49.01 -20.47 -3.44
N SER A 148 -48.05 -21.36 -3.73
CA SER A 148 -48.24 -22.61 -4.50
C SER A 148 -47.08 -23.56 -4.18
N ASP A 149 -47.40 -24.82 -3.88
CA ASP A 149 -46.45 -25.83 -3.39
C ASP A 149 -45.43 -26.29 -4.45
N VAL A 150 -44.14 -26.02 -4.23
CA VAL A 150 -43.04 -26.75 -4.89
C VAL A 150 -41.88 -26.98 -3.92
N ASN A 151 -41.86 -28.19 -3.35
CA ASN A 151 -40.71 -29.01 -2.92
C ASN A 151 -39.52 -28.36 -2.16
N GLU A 152 -39.25 -28.87 -0.96
CA GLU A 152 -38.11 -28.48 -0.12
C GLU A 152 -36.73 -28.90 -0.68
N LEU A 153 -36.07 -28.08 -1.50
CA LEU A 153 -34.62 -28.24 -1.75
C LEU A 153 -33.87 -26.98 -2.24
N SER A 154 -34.06 -25.82 -1.59
CA SER A 154 -33.35 -24.57 -1.99
C SER A 154 -32.89 -23.68 -0.83
N ASN A 155 -32.26 -24.28 0.20
CA ASN A 155 -31.26 -23.55 1.00
C ASN A 155 -29.87 -23.90 0.43
N PRO A 156 -29.22 -23.03 -0.38
CA PRO A 156 -27.86 -23.29 -0.82
C PRO A 156 -26.96 -23.39 0.42
N ARG A 157 -26.33 -24.55 0.61
CA ARG A 157 -25.39 -24.75 1.72
C ARG A 157 -24.29 -23.69 1.61
N PRO A 158 -23.93 -22.98 2.71
CA PRO A 158 -22.84 -22.01 2.66
C PRO A 158 -21.58 -22.66 2.09
N ILE A 159 -20.96 -22.00 1.12
CA ILE A 159 -19.69 -22.48 0.54
C ILE A 159 -18.68 -22.56 1.69
N PRO A 160 -18.03 -23.71 1.92
CA PRO A 160 -17.15 -23.91 3.08
C PRO A 160 -15.85 -23.11 2.92
N ARG A 161 -15.88 -21.86 3.39
CA ARG A 161 -14.79 -20.89 3.24
C ARG A 161 -14.63 -20.05 4.52
N ILE A 162 -13.38 -19.82 4.92
CA ILE A 162 -13.02 -19.12 6.15
C ILE A 162 -12.64 -17.66 5.80
N PRO A 163 -13.32 -16.64 6.35
CA PRO A 163 -12.96 -15.24 6.14
C PRO A 163 -11.68 -14.86 6.90
N ASN A 164 -10.89 -13.97 6.32
CA ASN A 164 -9.60 -13.49 6.86
C ASN A 164 -8.72 -14.65 7.40
N PRO A 165 -8.35 -15.62 6.55
CA PRO A 165 -7.73 -16.86 6.99
C PRO A 165 -6.25 -16.69 7.37
N ILE A 166 -5.82 -17.47 8.36
CA ILE A 166 -4.42 -17.89 8.51
C ILE A 166 -4.26 -19.29 7.89
N ALA A 167 -3.25 -19.45 7.04
CA ALA A 167 -2.92 -20.68 6.32
C ALA A 167 -1.61 -21.25 6.87
N CYS A 168 -1.61 -22.51 7.31
CA CYS A 168 -0.39 -23.23 7.68
C CYS A 168 0.01 -24.16 6.54
N LEU A 169 1.17 -23.92 5.93
CA LEU A 169 1.68 -24.62 4.75
C LEU A 169 2.95 -25.42 5.03
N ALA A 170 3.15 -26.51 4.30
CA ALA A 170 4.45 -27.16 4.16
C ALA A 170 5.32 -26.44 3.11
N PRO A 171 6.65 -26.56 3.17
CA PRO A 171 7.54 -26.03 2.14
C PRO A 171 7.21 -26.59 0.75
N ASN A 172 7.10 -25.69 -0.23
CA ASN A 172 6.69 -25.93 -1.62
C ASN A 172 5.19 -26.19 -1.84
N ASP A 173 4.32 -26.03 -0.83
CA ASP A 173 2.88 -25.97 -1.09
C ASP A 173 2.53 -24.72 -1.94
N MET A 174 1.47 -24.85 -2.73
CA MET A 174 0.99 -23.82 -3.65
C MET A 174 -0.32 -23.21 -3.15
N LEU A 175 -0.40 -21.88 -3.19
CA LEU A 175 -1.68 -21.19 -3.14
C LEU A 175 -2.12 -20.83 -4.55
N LEU A 176 -3.33 -21.28 -4.90
CA LEU A 176 -4.07 -20.82 -6.06
C LEU A 176 -5.02 -19.71 -5.61
N PHE A 177 -4.78 -18.51 -6.10
CA PHE A 177 -5.55 -17.31 -5.81
C PHE A 177 -6.58 -17.07 -6.91
N GLN A 178 -7.86 -17.01 -6.54
CA GLN A 178 -8.93 -16.44 -7.35
C GLN A 178 -9.04 -14.95 -7.03
N LEU A 179 -9.11 -14.13 -8.07
CA LEU A 179 -9.09 -12.67 -8.01
C LEU A 179 -10.39 -12.11 -8.60
N THR A 180 -10.92 -11.02 -8.04
CA THR A 180 -12.06 -10.29 -8.62
C THR A 180 -11.55 -8.99 -9.25
N ILE A 181 -11.40 -9.00 -10.59
CA ILE A 181 -10.95 -7.84 -11.37
C ILE A 181 -12.13 -6.91 -11.62
N ASN A 182 -11.99 -5.65 -11.22
CA ASN A 182 -12.94 -4.61 -11.54
C ASN A 182 -12.54 -3.96 -12.88
N TYR A 183 -13.38 -4.13 -13.90
CA TYR A 183 -13.08 -3.67 -15.26
C TYR A 183 -13.32 -2.16 -15.49
N THR A 184 -14.09 -1.48 -14.63
CA THR A 184 -14.33 -0.04 -14.74
C THR A 184 -13.27 0.77 -14.00
N ASP A 185 -12.93 0.37 -12.78
CA ASP A 185 -11.79 0.90 -12.04
C ASP A 185 -10.87 -0.24 -11.57
N ARG A 186 -9.74 -0.39 -12.27
CA ARG A 186 -8.73 -1.40 -11.99
C ARG A 186 -8.13 -1.25 -10.60
N HIS A 187 -8.09 -0.05 -10.02
CA HIS A 187 -7.56 0.19 -8.67
C HIS A 187 -8.47 -0.37 -7.56
N LEU A 188 -9.76 -0.60 -7.85
CA LEU A 188 -10.73 -1.25 -6.96
C LEU A 188 -10.86 -2.76 -7.22
N SER A 189 -9.88 -3.38 -7.88
CA SER A 189 -9.81 -4.84 -8.03
C SER A 189 -9.35 -5.51 -6.73
N HIS A 190 -9.88 -6.69 -6.45
CA HIS A 190 -9.52 -7.50 -5.28
C HIS A 190 -8.45 -8.53 -5.65
N PHE A 191 -7.27 -8.40 -5.04
CA PHE A 191 -6.10 -9.24 -5.28
C PHE A 191 -5.08 -9.12 -4.14
N PRO A 192 -4.20 -10.13 -3.92
CA PRO A 192 -3.24 -10.14 -2.83
C PRO A 192 -2.10 -9.13 -3.05
N VAL A 193 -1.92 -8.21 -2.09
CA VAL A 193 -0.77 -7.32 -2.00
C VAL A 193 0.09 -7.72 -0.80
N TYR A 194 1.36 -8.04 -1.04
CA TYR A 194 2.28 -8.43 0.04
C TYR A 194 2.67 -7.24 0.91
N GLN A 195 2.34 -7.30 2.20
CA GLN A 195 2.64 -6.24 3.15
C GLN A 195 3.97 -6.52 3.87
N LYS A 196 5.09 -6.19 3.20
CA LYS A 196 6.46 -6.29 3.74
C LYS A 196 6.64 -5.65 5.13
N ASP A 197 5.85 -4.62 5.41
CA ASP A 197 5.92 -3.83 6.63
C ASP A 197 4.93 -4.29 7.72
N HIS A 198 4.20 -5.39 7.53
CA HIS A 198 3.34 -5.92 8.57
C HIS A 198 4.15 -6.34 9.81
N LEU A 199 3.64 -6.11 11.02
CA LEU A 199 4.33 -6.53 12.26
C LEU A 199 4.35 -8.06 12.46
N PHE A 200 3.77 -8.83 11.55
CA PHE A 200 3.74 -10.29 11.57
C PHE A 200 4.61 -10.93 10.48
N SER A 201 5.04 -10.16 9.47
CA SER A 201 5.88 -10.66 8.38
C SER A 201 7.32 -10.88 8.87
N SER A 202 7.87 -12.07 8.65
CA SER A 202 9.21 -12.43 9.15
C SER A 202 10.33 -12.29 8.14
N ASN A 203 10.01 -12.22 6.84
CA ASN A 203 10.98 -12.45 5.75
C ASN A 203 11.25 -11.16 4.96
N PRO A 204 12.12 -10.25 5.45
CA PRO A 204 12.30 -8.91 4.87
C PRO A 204 13.03 -8.89 3.51
N GLY A 205 13.73 -9.97 3.17
CA GLY A 205 14.48 -10.12 1.92
C GLY A 205 13.79 -10.99 0.87
N TRP A 206 12.57 -11.47 1.14
CA TRP A 206 11.81 -12.33 0.23
C TRP A 206 11.44 -11.59 -1.06
N ASP A 207 11.56 -12.23 -2.22
CA ASP A 207 11.18 -11.62 -3.50
C ASP A 207 9.68 -11.78 -3.79
N PHE A 208 8.93 -10.76 -3.40
CA PHE A 208 7.52 -10.58 -3.78
C PHE A 208 7.35 -10.04 -5.23
N GLY A 209 8.35 -10.23 -6.10
CA GLY A 209 8.35 -9.83 -7.51
C GLY A 209 7.13 -10.30 -8.29
N ALA A 210 6.72 -11.56 -8.11
CA ALA A 210 5.51 -12.10 -8.75
C ALA A 210 4.23 -11.34 -8.36
N PHE A 211 4.11 -10.91 -7.09
CA PHE A 211 2.97 -10.13 -6.61
C PHE A 211 3.01 -8.68 -7.11
N ARG A 212 4.21 -8.06 -7.20
CA ARG A 212 4.39 -6.74 -7.84
C ARG A 212 4.05 -6.79 -9.33
N GLN A 213 4.40 -7.86 -10.01
CA GLN A 213 4.06 -8.07 -11.42
C GLN A 213 2.55 -8.22 -11.59
N LEU A 214 1.88 -9.00 -10.74
CA LEU A 214 0.42 -9.11 -10.71
C LEU A 214 -0.25 -7.74 -10.50
N GLU A 215 0.19 -6.97 -9.50
CA GLU A 215 -0.31 -5.62 -9.23
C GLU A 215 -0.14 -4.70 -10.44
N HIS A 216 1.04 -4.69 -11.05
CA HIS A 216 1.32 -3.86 -12.22
C HIS A 216 0.42 -4.25 -13.40
N LEU A 217 0.28 -5.57 -13.68
CA LEU A 217 -0.58 -6.09 -14.74
C LEU A 217 -2.05 -5.72 -14.52
N ILE A 218 -2.59 -5.87 -13.30
CA ILE A 218 -3.99 -5.52 -13.02
C ILE A 218 -4.24 -4.01 -13.14
N LYS A 219 -3.38 -3.17 -12.55
CA LYS A 219 -3.59 -1.71 -12.49
C LYS A 219 -3.27 -0.99 -13.80
N HIS A 220 -2.27 -1.44 -14.56
CA HIS A 220 -1.71 -0.69 -15.71
C HIS A 220 -1.89 -1.38 -17.07
N SER A 221 -2.52 -2.56 -17.14
CA SER A 221 -2.71 -3.29 -18.40
C SER A 221 -4.11 -3.89 -18.51
N GLN A 222 -4.48 -4.37 -19.71
CA GLN A 222 -5.75 -5.07 -19.95
C GLN A 222 -5.66 -6.57 -19.56
N TYR A 223 -5.13 -6.84 -18.37
CA TYR A 223 -5.00 -8.19 -17.83
C TYR A 223 -6.36 -8.71 -17.38
N ASN A 224 -6.85 -9.81 -17.97
CA ASN A 224 -8.22 -10.30 -17.76
C ASN A 224 -8.26 -11.69 -17.08
N SER A 225 -7.10 -12.26 -16.73
CA SER A 225 -7.00 -13.59 -16.11
C SER A 225 -7.25 -13.50 -14.59
N SER A 226 -8.37 -14.04 -14.14
CA SER A 226 -8.82 -13.94 -12.74
C SER A 226 -8.11 -14.90 -11.78
N LYS A 227 -7.00 -15.54 -12.18
CA LYS A 227 -6.27 -16.54 -11.39
C LYS A 227 -4.78 -16.26 -11.32
N PHE A 228 -4.19 -16.54 -10.17
CA PHE A 228 -2.76 -16.43 -9.93
C PHE A 228 -2.28 -17.61 -9.07
N ALA A 229 -1.13 -18.21 -9.39
CA ALA A 229 -0.51 -19.27 -8.58
C ALA A 229 0.86 -18.83 -8.05
N HIS A 230 1.09 -19.11 -6.77
CA HIS A 230 2.40 -18.92 -6.15
C HIS A 230 2.75 -20.10 -5.23
N VAL A 231 4.02 -20.51 -5.26
CA VAL A 231 4.55 -21.65 -4.50
C VAL A 231 5.48 -21.13 -3.42
N PHE A 232 5.21 -21.51 -2.17
CA PHE A 232 5.91 -21.00 -1.01
C PHE A 232 7.03 -21.95 -0.58
N SER A 233 8.25 -21.72 -1.08
CA SER A 233 9.43 -22.55 -0.78
C SER A 233 10.15 -22.14 0.51
N GLU A 234 10.20 -20.85 0.83
CA GLU A 234 10.91 -20.30 2.00
C GLU A 234 10.05 -20.34 3.26
N THR A 235 10.64 -20.80 4.37
CA THR A 235 10.01 -20.88 5.69
C THR A 235 9.74 -19.48 6.26
N GLY A 236 8.64 -19.30 6.99
CA GLY A 236 8.33 -18.05 7.69
C GLY A 236 6.91 -17.55 7.49
N LYS A 237 6.70 -16.25 7.76
CA LYS A 237 5.39 -15.60 7.87
C LYS A 237 5.25 -14.51 6.83
N TYR A 238 4.20 -14.62 6.02
CA TYR A 238 3.85 -13.69 4.96
C TYR A 238 2.46 -13.14 5.24
N VAL A 239 2.26 -11.84 5.03
CA VAL A 239 0.93 -11.22 5.17
C VAL A 239 0.58 -10.58 3.84
N PHE A 240 -0.58 -10.93 3.33
CA PHE A 240 -1.19 -10.34 2.15
C PHE A 240 -2.44 -9.60 2.58
N LEU A 241 -2.60 -8.37 2.12
CA LEU A 241 -3.82 -7.59 2.28
C LEU A 241 -4.59 -7.60 0.96
N ASP A 242 -5.89 -7.38 1.00
CA ASP A 242 -6.63 -7.07 -0.23
C ASP A 242 -6.29 -5.65 -0.71
N ASN A 243 -6.11 -5.50 -2.03
CA ASN A 243 -5.78 -4.22 -2.65
C ASN A 243 -6.87 -3.14 -2.45
N ALA A 244 -8.15 -3.50 -2.52
CA ALA A 244 -9.25 -2.54 -2.42
C ALA A 244 -9.69 -2.31 -0.96
N VAL A 245 -9.60 -3.33 -0.10
CA VAL A 245 -9.97 -3.27 1.32
C VAL A 245 -8.82 -3.79 2.21
N PRO A 246 -7.86 -2.92 2.62
CA PRO A 246 -6.68 -3.35 3.37
C PRO A 246 -6.93 -3.98 4.77
N ASP A 247 -8.14 -3.86 5.31
CA ASP A 247 -8.59 -4.52 6.54
C ASP A 247 -8.86 -6.04 6.35
N TRP A 248 -8.94 -6.52 5.09
CA TRP A 248 -9.04 -7.93 4.77
C TRP A 248 -7.66 -8.52 4.49
N SER A 249 -7.38 -9.69 5.05
CA SER A 249 -6.03 -10.25 5.03
C SER A 249 -5.98 -11.78 4.94
N LEU A 250 -4.91 -12.26 4.31
CA LEU A 250 -4.45 -13.63 4.34
C LEU A 250 -3.09 -13.65 5.05
N ILE A 251 -2.95 -14.47 6.09
CA ILE A 251 -1.66 -14.71 6.73
C ILE A 251 -1.20 -16.10 6.31
N VAL A 252 -0.02 -16.23 5.71
CA VAL A 252 0.57 -17.52 5.33
C VAL A 252 1.75 -17.80 6.25
N VAL A 253 1.73 -18.97 6.88
CA VAL A 253 2.80 -19.49 7.75
C VAL A 253 3.35 -20.75 7.11
N VAL A 254 4.56 -20.67 6.57
CA VAL A 254 5.29 -21.83 6.03
C VAL A 254 6.10 -22.41 7.16
N SER A 255 5.77 -23.66 7.52
CA SER A 255 6.37 -24.41 8.62
C SER A 255 7.88 -24.64 8.43
N GLU A 256 8.63 -24.57 9.54
CA GLU A 256 10.04 -24.98 9.58
C GLU A 256 10.14 -26.51 9.69
N HIS A 257 11.27 -27.08 9.25
CA HIS A 257 11.50 -28.52 9.31
C HIS A 257 11.46 -29.00 10.77
N GLY A 258 10.53 -29.93 11.08
CA GLY A 258 10.33 -30.46 12.44
C GLY A 258 9.26 -29.72 13.26
N THR A 259 8.73 -28.60 12.79
CA THR A 259 7.53 -27.95 13.35
C THR A 259 6.41 -27.95 12.32
N GLU A 260 6.04 -29.14 11.84
CA GLU A 260 4.98 -29.29 10.83
C GLU A 260 3.63 -28.76 11.34
N CYS A 261 2.83 -28.26 10.40
CA CYS A 261 1.43 -27.93 10.64
C CYS A 261 0.68 -29.18 11.16
N ASP A 262 -0.20 -29.00 12.15
CA ASP A 262 -1.01 -30.09 12.70
C ASP A 262 -1.77 -30.82 11.58
N PRO A 263 -1.42 -32.10 11.26
CA PRO A 263 -1.96 -32.80 10.11
C PRO A 263 -3.42 -33.23 10.30
N ALA A 264 -3.98 -33.08 11.51
CA ALA A 264 -5.39 -33.28 11.80
C ALA A 264 -6.21 -31.98 11.73
N ALA A 265 -5.56 -30.81 11.71
CA ALA A 265 -6.21 -29.52 11.57
C ALA A 265 -6.46 -29.16 10.10
N ALA A 266 -7.46 -28.33 9.83
CA ALA A 266 -7.60 -27.69 8.52
C ALA A 266 -6.44 -26.71 8.27
N ILE A 267 -5.95 -26.71 7.02
CA ILE A 267 -4.89 -25.82 6.52
C ILE A 267 -5.22 -24.35 6.74
N PHE A 268 -6.48 -23.96 6.51
CA PHE A 268 -6.99 -22.64 6.83
C PHE A 268 -7.67 -22.65 8.21
N GLN A 269 -7.39 -21.62 8.99
CA GLN A 269 -8.01 -21.31 10.27
C GLN A 269 -8.44 -19.83 10.27
N PRO A 270 -9.40 -19.39 11.12
CA PRO A 270 -9.70 -17.97 11.26
C PRO A 270 -8.54 -17.21 11.92
N THR A 271 -8.29 -15.96 11.54
CA THR A 271 -7.30 -15.08 12.18
C THR A 271 -7.79 -14.57 13.55
N SER A 272 -7.97 -15.49 14.49
CA SER A 272 -8.24 -15.18 15.90
C SER A 272 -6.93 -15.06 16.69
N PRO A 273 -6.88 -14.29 17.79
CA PRO A 273 -5.69 -14.18 18.64
C PRO A 273 -5.13 -15.55 19.08
N ALA A 274 -6.00 -16.51 19.39
CA ALA A 274 -5.60 -17.85 19.80
C ALA A 274 -4.90 -18.62 18.66
N GLN A 275 -5.42 -18.55 17.42
CA GLN A 275 -4.79 -19.20 16.27
C GLN A 275 -3.47 -18.52 15.88
N LEU A 276 -3.40 -17.19 15.97
CA LEU A 276 -2.16 -16.45 15.75
C LEU A 276 -1.06 -16.90 16.71
N VAL A 277 -1.34 -16.96 18.01
CA VAL A 277 -0.39 -17.47 19.02
C VAL A 277 -0.04 -18.94 18.76
N ARG A 278 -1.01 -19.79 18.41
CA ARG A 278 -0.80 -21.21 18.07
C ARG A 278 0.17 -21.39 16.90
N HIS A 279 0.08 -20.55 15.87
CA HIS A 279 0.99 -20.56 14.71
C HIS A 279 2.24 -19.67 14.93
N GLY A 280 2.52 -19.26 16.18
CA GLY A 280 3.68 -18.44 16.56
C GLY A 280 3.68 -17.04 15.95
N VAL A 281 2.56 -16.58 15.39
CA VAL A 281 2.39 -15.25 14.80
C VAL A 281 2.20 -14.23 15.93
N LEU A 282 3.32 -13.80 16.49
CA LEU A 282 3.40 -12.75 17.48
C LEU A 282 3.75 -11.43 16.79
N LYS A 283 3.28 -10.32 17.37
CA LYS A 283 3.68 -8.97 16.97
C LYS A 283 5.18 -8.81 17.17
N GLN A 284 5.94 -8.72 16.09
CA GLN A 284 7.37 -8.47 16.19
C GLN A 284 7.59 -7.13 16.87
N PRO A 285 8.33 -7.09 18.01
CA PRO A 285 8.82 -5.85 18.55
C PRO A 285 10.00 -5.41 17.67
N ARG A 286 9.71 -4.92 16.45
CA ARG A 286 10.64 -3.98 15.83
C ARG A 286 10.67 -2.78 16.73
N LEU A 287 11.69 -2.73 17.59
CA LEU A 287 12.06 -1.52 18.30
C LEU A 287 12.02 -0.42 17.25
N ASN A 288 11.23 0.62 17.49
CA ASN A 288 11.48 1.89 16.83
C ASN A 288 12.94 2.19 17.16
N LEU A 289 13.83 2.09 16.17
CA LEU A 289 15.26 2.29 16.38
C LEU A 289 15.37 3.66 17.06
N LEU A 290 15.70 3.66 18.36
CA LEU A 290 15.87 4.92 19.06
C LEU A 290 16.94 5.67 18.27
N PRO A 291 16.73 6.96 17.93
CA PRO A 291 17.75 7.73 17.23
C PRO A 291 19.04 7.56 18.00
N ASN A 292 20.08 7.04 17.34
CA ASN A 292 21.35 6.75 18.00
C ASN A 292 22.02 8.09 18.27
N TRP A 293 21.68 8.69 19.41
CA TRP A 293 22.14 10.01 19.82
C TRP A 293 23.66 10.08 19.88
N GLY A 294 24.37 8.97 20.14
CA GLY A 294 25.83 8.90 20.05
C GLY A 294 26.34 9.07 18.61
N ALA A 295 25.75 8.36 17.64
CA ALA A 295 26.12 8.52 16.23
C ALA A 295 25.72 9.91 15.68
N ILE A 296 24.55 10.42 16.06
CA ILE A 296 24.07 11.75 15.65
C ILE A 296 24.95 12.86 16.25
N ALA A 297 25.22 12.81 17.56
CA ALA A 297 26.10 13.78 18.22
C ALA A 297 27.54 13.69 17.71
N GLY A 298 28.06 12.49 17.43
CA GLY A 298 29.37 12.29 16.82
C GLY A 298 29.47 12.91 15.42
N ALA A 299 28.47 12.67 14.56
CA ALA A 299 28.41 13.26 13.22
C ALA A 299 28.29 14.79 13.26
N LEU A 300 27.43 15.34 14.13
CA LEU A 300 27.29 16.79 14.33
C LEU A 300 28.58 17.41 14.89
N GLY A 301 29.23 16.75 15.85
CA GLY A 301 30.51 17.19 16.43
C GLY A 301 31.63 17.21 15.39
N LEU A 302 31.71 16.19 14.53
CA LEU A 302 32.67 16.13 13.41
C LEU A 302 32.40 17.25 12.39
N LEU A 303 31.12 17.51 12.07
CA LEU A 303 30.73 18.62 11.18
C LEU A 303 31.16 19.97 11.75
N VAL A 304 30.90 20.22 13.04
CA VAL A 304 31.32 21.46 13.73
C VAL A 304 32.84 21.58 13.75
N LEU A 305 33.56 20.49 14.02
CA LEU A 305 35.03 20.48 14.00
C LEU A 305 35.59 20.79 12.61
N LEU A 306 35.01 20.23 11.54
CA LEU A 306 35.35 20.57 10.16
C LEU A 306 35.09 22.06 9.85
N VAL A 307 33.96 22.61 10.30
CA VAL A 307 33.66 24.05 10.14
C VAL A 307 34.68 24.91 10.89
N VAL A 308 35.08 24.55 12.12
CA VAL A 308 36.11 25.27 12.88
C VAL A 308 37.48 25.16 12.21
N VAL A 309 37.85 24.00 11.67
CA VAL A 309 39.09 23.82 10.89
C VAL A 309 39.05 24.66 9.62
N LEU A 310 37.93 24.73 8.90
CA LEU A 310 37.76 25.57 7.71
C LEU A 310 37.81 27.07 8.05
N ILE A 311 37.22 27.50 9.17
CA ILE A 311 37.27 28.91 9.61
C ILE A 311 38.69 29.28 10.07
N THR A 312 39.35 28.43 10.86
CA THR A 312 40.72 28.69 11.33
C THR A 312 41.72 28.66 10.18
N THR A 313 41.63 27.71 9.25
CA THR A 313 42.42 27.74 8.02
C THR A 313 42.09 28.97 7.18
N ALA A 314 40.82 29.34 6.97
CA ALA A 314 40.47 30.57 6.25
C ALA A 314 40.96 31.87 6.94
N LEU A 315 41.15 31.87 8.27
CA LEU A 315 41.72 32.98 9.04
C LEU A 315 43.26 33.00 9.01
N VAL A 316 43.92 31.84 9.01
CA VAL A 316 45.39 31.71 8.96
C VAL A 316 45.93 31.85 7.52
N LEU A 317 45.22 31.28 6.54
CA LEU A 317 45.42 31.50 5.10
C LEU A 317 44.80 32.82 4.62
N LYS A 318 44.15 33.61 5.49
CA LYS A 318 43.83 35.01 5.19
C LYS A 318 45.18 35.72 5.01
N PRO A 319 45.59 36.08 3.78
CA PRO A 319 46.91 36.64 3.59
C PRO A 319 46.94 37.96 4.36
N ASN A 320 48.01 38.18 5.13
CA ASN A 320 48.23 39.45 5.80
C ASN A 320 48.58 40.53 4.75
N ARG A 321 47.57 41.00 4.02
CA ARG A 321 47.64 42.17 3.12
C ARG A 321 47.58 43.45 3.96
N ALA A 322 48.47 43.54 4.94
CA ALA A 322 48.95 44.82 5.42
C ALA A 322 49.92 45.38 4.37
N GLY A 323 49.41 46.27 3.51
CA GLY A 323 50.23 47.04 2.55
C GLY A 323 50.07 46.66 1.07
N LEU A 324 49.69 47.67 0.29
CA LEU A 324 50.01 47.86 -1.14
C LEU A 324 49.54 46.78 -2.15
N ASN A 325 48.32 46.96 -2.66
CA ASN A 325 48.22 47.63 -3.97
C ASN A 325 46.78 48.05 -4.31
N ILE A 326 46.57 49.36 -4.51
CA ILE A 326 45.36 49.89 -5.16
C ILE A 326 45.61 49.80 -6.67
N GLN A 327 45.32 48.66 -7.27
CA GLN A 327 45.31 48.56 -8.72
C GLN A 327 44.33 47.50 -9.22
N TRP A 328 43.71 47.79 -10.36
CA TRP A 328 42.81 46.90 -11.11
C TRP A 328 41.41 46.68 -10.54
N ARG A 329 40.63 47.77 -10.46
CA ARG A 329 39.25 47.73 -10.97
C ARG A 329 39.29 47.45 -12.49
N GLN A 330 39.54 46.20 -12.88
CA GLN A 330 39.21 45.73 -14.24
C GLN A 330 37.68 45.76 -14.37
N LYS A 331 37.12 46.84 -14.93
CA LYS A 331 35.72 46.84 -15.38
C LYS A 331 35.60 45.74 -16.44
N PRO A 332 34.68 44.76 -16.32
CA PRO A 332 34.56 43.73 -17.33
C PRO A 332 34.12 44.35 -18.68
N LYS A 333 34.76 43.87 -19.75
CA LYS A 333 34.86 44.54 -21.06
C LYS A 333 33.55 44.61 -21.88
N TRP A 334 32.42 44.18 -21.31
CA TRP A 334 31.10 44.13 -21.97
C TRP A 334 30.18 45.32 -21.64
N ARG A 335 30.63 46.29 -20.84
CA ARG A 335 29.87 47.53 -20.54
C ARG A 335 30.22 48.76 -21.40
N SER A 336 30.91 48.58 -22.52
CA SER A 336 31.37 49.67 -23.42
C SER A 336 30.85 49.56 -24.86
N LEU A 337 29.64 49.00 -25.06
CA LEU A 337 28.98 48.85 -26.36
C LEU A 337 27.58 49.50 -26.38
N GLY A 338 27.41 50.59 -25.64
CA GLY A 338 26.13 51.28 -25.49
C GLY A 338 26.26 52.78 -25.15
N GLU A 339 27.36 53.40 -25.56
CA GLU A 339 27.63 54.83 -25.31
C GLU A 339 27.58 55.57 -26.66
N PRO A 340 26.58 56.44 -26.91
CA PRO A 340 26.42 57.10 -28.20
C PRO A 340 27.53 58.13 -28.43
N SER A 341 28.05 58.19 -29.66
CA SER A 341 29.09 59.14 -30.05
C SER A 341 28.56 60.56 -30.07
N ILE A 342 28.94 61.38 -29.09
CA ILE A 342 28.65 62.81 -29.06
C ILE A 342 29.74 63.55 -29.87
N PRO A 343 29.40 64.27 -30.96
CA PRO A 343 30.34 65.15 -31.64
C PRO A 343 30.63 66.39 -30.78
N PRO A 344 31.82 67.01 -30.89
CA PRO A 344 32.19 68.16 -30.08
C PRO A 344 31.52 69.47 -30.54
N VAL A 345 31.73 70.53 -29.74
CA VAL A 345 31.32 71.95 -29.94
C VAL A 345 29.78 72.17 -29.82
N TYR A 346 29.24 73.16 -29.08
CA TYR A 346 29.75 74.47 -28.67
C TYR A 346 29.51 74.86 -27.20
N VAL A 347 30.30 75.85 -26.74
CA VAL A 347 30.13 76.60 -25.49
C VAL A 347 29.09 77.71 -25.66
N TYR A 348 28.20 77.90 -24.68
CA TYR A 348 27.67 79.16 -24.09
C TYR A 348 26.48 78.74 -23.18
N ALA A 349 26.60 78.80 -21.86
CA ALA A 349 26.37 79.96 -20.98
C ALA A 349 24.90 80.18 -20.56
N ARG A 350 24.72 80.10 -19.22
CA ARG A 350 23.92 81.01 -18.37
C ARG A 350 22.41 80.75 -18.17
N ASP A 351 22.07 80.71 -16.87
CA ASP A 351 20.82 81.04 -16.16
C ASP A 351 19.45 80.54 -16.64
N SER A 352 18.84 79.73 -15.76
CA SER A 352 17.47 79.85 -15.26
C SER A 352 16.27 79.33 -16.08
N MET A 353 15.20 79.07 -15.31
CA MET A 353 13.80 78.81 -15.69
C MET A 353 13.50 77.50 -16.45
N ASP A 354 12.92 76.56 -15.67
CA ASP A 354 11.48 76.26 -15.73
C ASP A 354 10.86 76.06 -17.13
N VAL A 355 10.38 74.84 -17.38
CA VAL A 355 9.04 74.55 -17.96
C VAL A 355 8.90 73.03 -18.14
N CYS A 356 7.80 72.48 -17.64
CA CYS A 356 7.34 71.15 -18.00
C CYS A 356 6.90 71.14 -19.46
N ASP A 357 7.29 70.15 -20.24
CA ASP A 357 6.34 69.62 -21.22
C ASP A 357 6.41 68.09 -21.29
N ALA A 358 5.24 67.48 -21.24
CA ALA A 358 5.05 66.05 -21.37
C ALA A 358 4.33 65.84 -22.70
N LEU A 359 4.84 64.95 -23.56
CA LEU A 359 4.08 64.12 -24.53
C LEU A 359 5.08 63.41 -25.47
N GLY A 360 5.05 62.08 -25.48
CA GLY A 360 5.91 61.25 -26.33
C GLY A 360 5.61 59.77 -26.11
N HIS A 361 4.79 59.18 -26.99
CA HIS A 361 4.02 57.97 -26.68
C HIS A 361 4.48 56.76 -27.52
N ARG A 362 4.54 55.57 -26.89
CA ARG A 362 4.66 54.19 -27.49
C ARG A 362 6.03 53.82 -28.11
N GLY A 363 6.41 52.53 -28.19
CA GLY A 363 5.75 51.27 -27.78
C GLY A 363 6.77 50.23 -27.26
N VAL A 364 6.38 49.30 -26.37
CA VAL A 364 5.82 47.95 -26.63
C VAL A 364 6.89 46.89 -27.00
N GLY A 365 6.91 45.78 -26.24
CA GLY A 365 7.86 44.66 -26.34
C GLY A 365 8.51 44.38 -24.96
N GLU A 366 7.83 43.76 -23.99
CA GLU A 366 7.36 42.36 -23.89
C GLU A 366 8.42 41.40 -23.32
N GLY A 367 8.05 40.68 -22.26
CA GLY A 367 8.92 39.85 -21.43
C GLY A 367 9.70 40.63 -20.35
N ALA A 368 9.93 40.11 -19.15
CA ALA A 368 9.30 38.99 -18.46
C ALA A 368 9.60 39.13 -16.94
N GLU A 369 8.85 38.39 -16.11
CA GLU A 369 9.13 38.11 -14.70
C GLU A 369 8.97 39.28 -13.70
N ALA A 370 8.11 39.05 -12.69
CA ALA A 370 7.76 40.01 -11.68
C ALA A 370 8.67 39.86 -10.44
N GLU A 371 9.21 40.96 -9.93
CA GLU A 371 9.59 41.07 -8.53
C GLU A 371 8.46 41.74 -7.73
N GLU A 372 8.18 41.19 -6.54
CA GLU A 372 7.22 41.75 -5.58
C GLU A 372 7.66 43.14 -5.10
N PRO A 373 6.72 44.09 -4.91
CA PRO A 373 7.07 45.43 -4.45
C PRO A 373 7.48 45.42 -2.96
N ALA A 374 8.73 45.81 -2.69
CA ALA A 374 9.19 46.07 -1.34
C ALA A 374 8.41 47.23 -0.69
N ILE A 375 7.66 46.94 0.36
CA ILE A 375 6.87 47.92 1.11
C ILE A 375 7.79 48.84 1.92
N CYS A 376 7.99 50.07 1.46
CA CYS A 376 8.61 51.13 2.25
C CYS A 376 7.58 51.76 3.21
N LYS A 377 7.84 51.71 4.52
CA LYS A 377 7.07 52.42 5.54
C LYS A 377 7.40 53.93 5.52
N GLY A 378 6.37 54.78 5.62
CA GLY A 378 6.50 56.24 5.82
C GLY A 378 5.28 56.83 6.55
N VAL A 379 5.52 57.53 7.67
CA VAL A 379 4.55 57.91 8.72
C VAL A 379 4.99 59.26 9.32
N ASP A 380 4.15 60.23 9.68
CA ASP A 380 2.68 60.41 9.61
C ASP A 380 2.40 61.84 9.07
N HIS A 381 1.16 62.16 8.69
CA HIS A 381 0.44 63.31 9.28
C HIS A 381 -1.02 63.41 8.79
N ARG A 382 -1.95 63.32 9.74
CA ARG A 382 -3.36 63.78 9.68
C ARG A 382 -3.44 65.33 9.77
N PRO A 383 -4.62 66.00 9.73
CA PRO A 383 -6.01 65.49 9.57
C PRO A 383 -6.87 66.25 8.54
N PHE A 384 -8.06 65.72 8.21
CA PHE A 384 -9.25 66.55 8.01
C PHE A 384 -10.54 65.79 8.37
N ILE A 385 -11.58 66.52 8.79
CA ILE A 385 -12.80 66.01 9.44
C ILE A 385 -14.02 66.19 8.51
N SER A 386 -14.82 65.12 8.33
CA SER A 386 -16.25 65.14 7.92
C SER A 386 -16.71 63.66 7.82
N SER A 387 -17.46 63.07 8.74
CA SER A 387 -18.88 63.25 9.12
C SER A 387 -19.86 62.29 8.40
N PHE A 388 -20.85 61.79 9.16
CA PHE A 388 -22.02 60.96 8.77
C PHE A 388 -21.89 59.46 8.45
N MET A 389 -22.32 58.67 9.45
CA MET A 389 -23.02 57.38 9.33
C MET A 389 -24.57 57.65 9.34
N PRO A 390 -25.47 56.65 9.25
CA PRO A 390 -25.56 55.53 8.32
C PRO A 390 -27.00 55.40 7.72
N ARG A 391 -27.28 54.42 6.85
CA ARG A 391 -28.54 53.64 6.96
C ARG A 391 -28.51 52.27 6.27
N ILE A 392 -29.35 51.40 6.82
CA ILE A 392 -29.56 49.96 6.53
C ILE A 392 -30.88 49.80 5.78
N SER A 393 -31.17 48.57 5.32
CA SER A 393 -32.45 48.02 4.80
C SER A 393 -32.79 48.36 3.35
N HIS A 394 -33.39 47.45 2.58
CA HIS A 394 -34.00 46.16 2.98
C HIS A 394 -33.24 44.90 2.55
#